data_AF-A0A814YRB3-F1
#
_entry.id   AF-A0A814YRB3-F1
#
_cell.length_a   1.000
_cell.length_b   1.000
_cell.length_c   1.000
_cell.angle_alpha   90.00
_cell.angle_beta   90.00
_cell.angle_gamma   90.00
#
_symmetry.space_group_name_H-M   'P 1'
#
loop_
_entity.id
_entity.type
_entity.pdbx_description
1 polymer ?
#
loop_
_entity_poly.entity_id
_entity_poly.type
_entity_poly.pdbx_seq_one_letter_code
_entity_poly.pdbx_strand_id
1 'polypeptide(L)'
;MASTDNLNQLEPIFMYTQLFKEVLVDIEYGHRAIKGLAACCREVFAGNPTELQVIKEFERDYRPQKAIWWYTRECFTYKMLNQALRNMDVDIIINMGFFLRDVHQQIQQLHEQQVSNHGRKHFLVYRGQGLIKSDFEKLQKAKGGLMSFNNFLSTSKDKEVSLRFAGDASTKPDTVGILFVMSIDPCLKSTPFASIKEESYFKEEEEILFSMHTVFRVNAIKQMDNKNQLYQVELQLTSDDDQQLRLHTDRIRKEIDVSTGWRSLGKLLLTTGQFNKAEELYSALLEQTSDEREKPHYYSQLGYVKFYQGDYEEAIWYYEKVLEIYQKTLPSNHPHLAIAYNNIGTLYYNMKDYSKALSYFERALDIWQRVLLPTHPEIKDVKNNIEIVKNEIINS
;
A
#
# COMPACT_ATOMS: atom_id res chain seq x y z
N MET A 1 -11.85 -29.10 22.24
CA MET A 1 -11.43 -27.75 21.82
C MET A 1 -10.44 -27.95 20.69
N ALA A 2 -10.92 -27.92 19.44
CA ALA A 2 -10.08 -28.09 18.26
C ALA A 2 -9.34 -26.77 18.01
N SER A 3 -8.03 -26.86 17.82
CA SER A 3 -7.13 -25.74 17.52
C SER A 3 -7.61 -25.00 16.27
N THR A 4 -8.01 -23.74 16.44
CA THR A 4 -8.33 -22.77 15.39
C THR A 4 -7.07 -22.19 14.72
N ASP A 5 -5.97 -22.95 14.72
CA ASP A 5 -4.74 -22.55 14.05
C ASP A 5 -4.76 -23.05 12.60
N ASN A 6 -4.44 -22.15 11.66
CA ASN A 6 -4.09 -22.41 10.25
C ASN A 6 -5.19 -22.73 9.22
N LEU A 7 -6.15 -21.83 9.02
CA LEU A 7 -6.92 -21.84 7.75
C LEU A 7 -6.85 -20.55 6.92
N ASN A 8 -6.20 -19.50 7.41
CA ASN A 8 -6.07 -18.22 6.71
C ASN A 8 -4.64 -17.64 6.84
N GLN A 9 -3.66 -18.24 6.17
CA GLN A 9 -2.30 -17.67 6.11
C GLN A 9 -2.22 -16.65 4.98
N LEU A 10 -2.87 -15.50 5.15
CA LEU A 10 -2.60 -14.33 4.34
C LEU A 10 -1.31 -13.68 4.86
N GLU A 11 -0.34 -13.46 3.98
CA GLU A 11 0.96 -12.90 4.37
C GLU A 11 0.83 -11.41 4.77
N PRO A 12 1.67 -10.89 5.69
CA PRO A 12 1.69 -9.46 6.01
C PRO A 12 1.85 -8.54 4.78
N ILE A 13 2.49 -9.03 3.72
CA ILE A 13 2.64 -8.34 2.43
C ILE A 13 1.28 -8.03 1.79
N PHE A 14 0.30 -8.93 1.90
CA PHE A 14 -1.06 -8.72 1.40
C PHE A 14 -1.72 -7.50 2.05
N MET A 15 -1.55 -7.36 3.38
CA MET A 15 -2.09 -6.21 4.10
C MET A 15 -1.51 -4.88 3.61
N TYR A 16 -0.19 -4.81 3.45
CA TYR A 16 0.45 -3.55 3.06
C TYR A 16 0.09 -3.16 1.64
N THR A 17 0.18 -4.10 0.69
CA THR A 17 -0.25 -3.85 -0.70
C THR A 17 -1.72 -3.41 -0.78
N GLN A 18 -2.59 -3.87 0.11
CA GLN A 18 -3.98 -3.41 0.21
C GLN A 18 -4.08 -1.96 0.66
N LEU A 19 -3.42 -1.61 1.75
CA LEU A 19 -3.42 -0.23 2.26
C LEU A 19 -2.77 0.74 1.26
N PHE A 20 -1.69 0.33 0.59
CA PHE A 20 -1.08 1.12 -0.48
C PHE A 20 -2.06 1.35 -1.63
N LYS A 21 -2.77 0.31 -2.09
CA LYS A 21 -3.79 0.48 -3.14
C LYS A 21 -4.88 1.46 -2.71
N GLU A 22 -5.44 1.28 -1.51
CA GLU A 22 -6.50 2.16 -0.97
C GLU A 22 -6.04 3.62 -1.00
N VAL A 23 -4.83 3.92 -0.52
CA VAL A 23 -4.27 5.27 -0.51
C VAL A 23 -3.93 5.81 -1.91
N LEU A 24 -3.28 5.00 -2.76
CA LEU A 24 -2.82 5.44 -4.08
C LEU A 24 -3.97 5.73 -5.04
N VAL A 25 -5.09 5.01 -4.90
CA VAL A 25 -6.27 5.23 -5.74
C VAL A 25 -6.91 6.60 -5.45
N ASP A 26 -6.81 7.09 -4.21
CA ASP A 26 -7.37 8.37 -3.78
C ASP A 26 -6.45 9.58 -4.08
N ILE A 27 -5.23 9.35 -4.57
CA ILE A 27 -4.28 10.42 -4.89
C ILE A 27 -4.61 11.08 -6.24
N GLU A 28 -4.62 12.42 -6.22
CA GLU A 28 -4.57 13.23 -7.43
C GLU A 28 -3.12 13.37 -7.93
N TYR A 29 -2.83 12.72 -9.05
CA TYR A 29 -1.54 12.81 -9.71
C TYR A 29 -1.50 13.95 -10.71
N GLY A 30 -0.52 14.84 -10.58
CA GLY A 30 -0.28 15.90 -11.56
C GLY A 30 0.34 15.37 -12.86
N HIS A 31 0.29 16.18 -13.92
CA HIS A 31 0.82 15.83 -15.26
C HIS A 31 2.32 15.45 -15.28
N ARG A 32 3.08 15.82 -14.25
CA ARG A 32 4.51 15.47 -14.13
C ARG A 32 4.74 14.02 -13.75
N ALA A 33 3.75 13.31 -13.20
CA ALA A 33 3.90 11.91 -12.75
C ALA A 33 4.32 10.98 -13.90
N ILE A 34 3.75 11.17 -15.10
CA ILE A 34 4.10 10.40 -16.30
C ILE A 34 5.57 10.62 -16.68
N LYS A 35 6.05 11.88 -16.63
CA LYS A 35 7.43 12.22 -16.94
C LYS A 35 8.41 11.66 -15.91
N GLY A 36 8.03 11.71 -14.62
CA GLY A 36 8.80 11.13 -13.53
C GLY A 36 8.98 9.61 -13.71
N LEU A 37 7.88 8.90 -13.98
CA LEU A 37 7.91 7.47 -14.28
C LEU A 37 8.78 7.18 -15.50
N ALA A 38 8.60 7.92 -16.60
CA ALA A 38 9.39 7.72 -17.82
C ALA A 38 10.89 7.94 -17.59
N ALA A 39 11.28 8.91 -16.75
CA ALA A 39 12.67 9.11 -16.37
C ALA A 39 13.23 7.92 -15.58
N CYS A 40 12.52 7.46 -14.55
CA CYS A 40 12.89 6.28 -13.77
C CYS A 40 13.02 5.03 -14.67
N CYS A 41 12.06 4.78 -15.57
CA CYS A 41 12.11 3.65 -16.48
C CYS A 41 13.31 3.72 -17.45
N ARG A 42 13.75 4.91 -17.88
CA ARG A 42 14.95 5.02 -18.74
C ARG A 42 16.22 4.55 -18.04
N GLU A 43 16.33 4.80 -16.74
CA GLU A 43 17.45 4.32 -15.94
C GLU A 43 17.40 2.80 -15.79
N VAL A 44 16.23 2.26 -15.42
CA VAL A 44 16.01 0.81 -15.27
C VAL A 44 16.26 0.05 -16.58
N PHE A 45 15.83 0.60 -17.72
CA PHE A 45 15.90 -0.03 -19.04
C PHE A 45 16.99 0.56 -19.95
N ALA A 46 18.02 1.21 -19.40
CA ALA A 46 19.06 1.89 -20.17
C ALA A 46 19.75 0.99 -21.22
N GLY A 47 19.86 -0.31 -20.94
CA GLY A 47 20.44 -1.31 -21.85
C GLY A 47 19.46 -1.97 -22.83
N ASN A 48 18.18 -1.56 -22.87
CA ASN A 48 17.15 -2.19 -23.69
C ASN A 48 16.54 -1.18 -24.70
N PRO A 49 17.05 -1.10 -25.94
CA PRO A 49 16.58 -0.15 -26.94
C PRO A 49 15.08 -0.26 -27.26
N THR A 50 14.54 -1.48 -27.22
CA THR A 50 13.11 -1.73 -27.48
C THR A 50 12.25 -1.10 -26.40
N GLU A 51 12.56 -1.35 -25.12
CA GLU A 51 11.81 -0.75 -24.01
C GLU A 51 12.00 0.77 -23.96
N LEU A 52 13.20 1.29 -24.27
CA LEU A 52 13.43 2.74 -24.35
C LEU A 52 12.56 3.41 -25.41
N GLN A 53 12.30 2.76 -26.54
CA GLN A 53 11.37 3.26 -27.54
C GLN A 53 9.93 3.24 -27.02
N VAL A 54 9.51 2.15 -26.36
CA VAL A 54 8.17 2.05 -25.76
C VAL A 54 7.96 3.08 -24.65
N ILE A 55 8.99 3.40 -23.85
CA ILE A 55 8.93 4.43 -22.81
C ILE A 55 8.69 5.82 -23.43
N LYS A 56 9.32 6.14 -24.57
CA LYS A 56 9.07 7.39 -25.30
C LYS A 56 7.63 7.47 -25.81
N GLU A 57 7.09 6.37 -26.33
CA GLU A 57 5.69 6.27 -26.75
C GLU A 57 4.75 6.45 -25.55
N PHE A 58 5.04 5.78 -24.43
CA PHE A 58 4.26 5.89 -23.20
C PHE A 58 4.21 7.33 -22.70
N GLU A 59 5.36 8.02 -22.59
CA GLU A 59 5.39 9.41 -22.11
C GLU A 59 4.56 10.36 -22.99
N ARG A 60 4.55 10.15 -24.31
CA ARG A 60 3.83 11.00 -25.27
C ARG A 60 2.33 10.69 -25.30
N ASP A 61 2.00 9.40 -25.35
CA ASP A 61 0.68 8.91 -25.77
C ASP A 61 -0.16 8.37 -24.61
N TYR A 62 0.40 8.19 -23.41
CA TYR A 62 -0.35 7.71 -22.25
C TYR A 62 -1.51 8.63 -21.92
N ARG A 63 -2.69 8.04 -21.72
CA ARG A 63 -3.90 8.69 -21.23
C ARG A 63 -4.56 7.77 -20.21
N PRO A 64 -5.20 8.29 -19.15
CA PRO A 64 -5.87 7.47 -18.15
C PRO A 64 -6.88 6.48 -18.73
N GLN A 65 -7.52 6.79 -19.87
CA GLN A 65 -8.48 5.91 -20.58
C GLN A 65 -7.82 4.77 -21.36
N LYS A 66 -6.49 4.74 -21.49
CA LYS A 66 -5.72 3.66 -22.13
C LYS A 66 -4.85 2.87 -21.16
N ALA A 67 -5.05 3.02 -19.85
CA ALA A 67 -4.30 2.30 -18.83
C ALA A 67 -4.37 0.77 -18.99
N ILE A 68 -5.55 0.18 -19.22
CA ILE A 68 -5.67 -1.28 -19.46
C ILE A 68 -4.94 -1.71 -20.74
N TRP A 69 -5.02 -0.92 -21.81
CA TRP A 69 -4.28 -1.16 -23.06
C TRP A 69 -2.77 -1.20 -22.80
N TRP A 70 -2.26 -0.22 -22.05
CA TRP A 70 -0.86 -0.18 -21.64
C TRP A 70 -0.48 -1.28 -20.66
N TYR A 71 -1.42 -1.74 -19.83
CA TYR A 71 -1.20 -2.84 -18.89
C TYR A 71 -1.12 -4.20 -19.60
N THR A 72 -1.84 -4.38 -20.70
CA THR A 72 -1.90 -5.64 -21.46
C THR A 72 -0.88 -5.73 -22.59
N ARG A 73 -0.37 -4.59 -23.07
CA ARG A 73 0.74 -4.56 -24.04
C ARG A 73 1.98 -5.24 -23.47
N GLU A 74 2.71 -5.98 -24.31
CA GLU A 74 4.01 -6.55 -23.96
C GLU A 74 5.08 -5.47 -23.81
N CYS A 75 5.11 -4.80 -22.66
CA CYS A 75 6.12 -3.82 -22.30
C CYS A 75 6.39 -3.77 -20.80
N PHE A 76 7.25 -2.84 -20.38
CA PHE A 76 7.68 -2.70 -19.01
C PHE A 76 6.55 -2.54 -17.98
N THR A 77 5.42 -1.92 -18.32
CA THR A 77 4.33 -1.55 -17.39
C THR A 77 3.81 -2.73 -16.59
N TYR A 78 3.44 -3.83 -17.26
CA TYR A 78 2.93 -5.04 -16.63
C TYR A 78 3.99 -5.67 -15.72
N LYS A 79 5.19 -5.89 -16.26
CA LYS A 79 6.26 -6.62 -15.57
C LYS A 79 6.73 -5.84 -14.34
N MET A 80 6.98 -4.55 -14.53
CA MET A 80 7.48 -3.65 -13.48
C MET A 80 6.47 -3.50 -12.35
N LEU A 81 5.19 -3.25 -12.65
CA LEU A 81 4.16 -3.11 -11.62
C LEU A 81 3.96 -4.41 -10.83
N ASN A 82 3.81 -5.53 -11.54
CA ASN A 82 3.57 -6.82 -10.88
C ASN A 82 4.75 -7.29 -10.04
N GLN A 83 5.99 -7.02 -10.48
CA GLN A 83 7.19 -7.32 -9.73
C GLN A 83 7.29 -6.43 -8.47
N ALA A 84 7.01 -5.13 -8.61
CA ALA A 84 7.05 -4.20 -7.50
C ALA A 84 6.03 -4.55 -6.41
N LEU A 85 4.78 -4.83 -6.80
CA LEU A 85 3.74 -5.26 -5.86
C LEU A 85 4.07 -6.60 -5.17
N ARG A 86 4.71 -7.54 -5.89
CA ARG A 86 5.13 -8.82 -5.30
C ARG A 86 6.25 -8.65 -4.28
N ASN A 87 7.19 -7.75 -4.56
CA ASN A 87 8.39 -7.56 -3.75
C ASN A 87 8.24 -6.44 -2.70
N MET A 88 7.07 -5.78 -2.63
CA MET A 88 6.87 -4.57 -1.84
C MET A 88 7.90 -3.48 -2.15
N ASP A 89 8.21 -3.29 -3.43
CA ASP A 89 9.08 -2.21 -3.89
C ASP A 89 8.31 -0.88 -3.86
N VAL A 90 8.39 -0.21 -2.71
CA VAL A 90 7.64 1.02 -2.40
C VAL A 90 7.97 2.13 -3.40
N ASP A 91 9.20 2.22 -3.87
CA ASP A 91 9.63 3.23 -4.84
C ASP A 91 8.89 3.10 -6.16
N ILE A 92 8.90 1.90 -6.72
CA ILE A 92 8.22 1.63 -7.97
C ILE A 92 6.70 1.75 -7.78
N ILE A 93 6.16 1.26 -6.66
CA ILE A 93 4.72 1.34 -6.36
C ILE A 93 4.24 2.80 -6.32
N ILE A 94 4.98 3.71 -5.66
CA ILE A 94 4.60 5.13 -5.59
C ILE A 94 4.72 5.78 -6.96
N ASN A 95 5.82 5.55 -7.68
CA ASN A 95 6.03 6.11 -9.03
C ASN A 95 4.99 5.62 -10.05
N MET A 96 4.54 4.39 -9.92
CA MET A 96 3.47 3.80 -10.73
C MET A 96 2.07 4.04 -10.17
N GLY A 97 1.93 4.78 -9.07
CA GLY A 97 0.66 4.95 -8.36
C GLY A 97 -0.45 5.50 -9.25
N PHE A 98 -0.14 6.47 -10.12
CA PHE A 98 -1.11 7.00 -11.09
C PHE A 98 -1.58 5.92 -12.07
N PHE A 99 -0.66 5.08 -12.54
CA PHE A 99 -0.95 4.03 -13.50
C PHE A 99 -1.78 2.93 -12.83
N LEU A 100 -1.42 2.53 -11.61
CA LEU A 100 -2.19 1.59 -10.78
C LEU A 100 -3.63 2.11 -10.57
N ARG A 101 -3.78 3.37 -10.17
CA ARG A 101 -5.09 4.02 -10.01
C ARG A 101 -5.88 4.00 -11.30
N ASP A 102 -5.28 4.40 -12.42
CA ASP A 102 -5.98 4.49 -13.71
C ASP A 102 -6.42 3.10 -14.21
N VAL A 103 -5.60 2.05 -14.04
CA VAL A 103 -5.99 0.66 -14.33
C VAL A 103 -7.15 0.23 -13.43
N HIS A 104 -7.07 0.51 -12.12
CA HIS A 104 -8.14 0.19 -11.16
C HIS A 104 -9.47 0.88 -11.53
N GLN A 105 -9.44 2.19 -11.80
CA GLN A 105 -10.61 2.98 -12.14
C GLN A 105 -11.25 2.51 -13.45
N GLN A 106 -10.47 2.15 -14.47
CA GLN A 106 -11.03 1.58 -15.69
C GLN A 106 -11.73 0.24 -15.44
N ILE A 107 -11.11 -0.67 -14.68
CA ILE A 107 -11.73 -1.96 -14.34
C ILE A 107 -13.05 -1.70 -13.60
N GLN A 108 -13.07 -0.75 -12.66
CA GLN A 108 -14.28 -0.40 -11.92
C GLN A 108 -15.37 0.17 -12.83
N GLN A 109 -15.05 1.11 -13.72
CA GLN A 109 -16.00 1.68 -14.67
C GLN A 109 -16.60 0.60 -15.59
N LEU A 110 -15.76 -0.28 -16.12
CA LEU A 110 -16.21 -1.40 -16.94
C LEU A 110 -17.05 -2.40 -16.14
N HIS A 111 -16.66 -2.71 -14.90
CA HIS A 111 -17.42 -3.59 -14.01
C HIS A 111 -18.85 -3.06 -13.82
N GLU A 112 -18.98 -1.78 -13.48
CA GLU A 112 -20.27 -1.13 -13.27
C GLU A 112 -21.14 -1.18 -14.54
N GLN A 113 -20.56 -0.96 -15.72
CA GLN A 113 -21.26 -1.06 -17.00
C GLN A 113 -21.68 -2.49 -17.35
N GLN A 114 -20.80 -3.48 -17.12
CA GLN A 114 -21.00 -4.85 -17.57
C GLN A 114 -21.96 -5.63 -16.64
N VAL A 115 -21.81 -5.48 -15.32
CA VAL A 115 -22.62 -6.18 -14.31
C VAL A 115 -24.04 -5.60 -14.22
N SER A 116 -24.21 -4.30 -14.49
CA SER A 116 -25.55 -3.70 -14.55
C SER A 116 -26.37 -4.18 -15.75
N ASN A 117 -25.71 -4.53 -16.86
CA ASN A 117 -26.34 -4.85 -18.14
C ASN A 117 -26.61 -6.35 -18.35
N HIS A 118 -25.89 -7.24 -17.66
CA HIS A 118 -26.00 -8.69 -17.87
C HIS A 118 -26.60 -9.38 -16.64
N GLY A 119 -27.62 -10.21 -16.87
CA GLY A 119 -28.26 -11.00 -15.83
C GLY A 119 -27.24 -11.74 -14.96
N ARG A 120 -27.41 -11.63 -13.64
CA ARG A 120 -26.53 -12.10 -12.55
C ARG A 120 -26.38 -13.63 -12.51
N LYS A 121 -25.79 -14.22 -13.54
CA LYS A 121 -25.51 -15.66 -13.59
C LYS A 121 -24.06 -15.90 -13.22
N HIS A 122 -23.82 -16.89 -12.38
CA HIS A 122 -22.48 -17.37 -12.08
C HIS A 122 -21.78 -17.79 -13.37
N PHE A 123 -20.48 -17.52 -13.45
CA PHE A 123 -19.64 -17.92 -14.57
C PHE A 123 -18.28 -18.42 -14.07
N LEU A 124 -17.55 -19.08 -14.97
CA LEU A 124 -16.21 -19.60 -14.70
C LEU A 124 -15.17 -18.79 -15.46
N VAL A 125 -14.02 -18.59 -14.82
CA VAL A 125 -12.80 -18.12 -15.46
C VAL A 125 -11.64 -19.02 -15.07
N TYR A 126 -10.61 -19.01 -15.89
CA TYR A 126 -9.48 -19.93 -15.81
C TYR A 126 -8.17 -19.18 -15.78
N ARG A 127 -7.19 -19.75 -15.08
CA ARG A 127 -5.81 -19.28 -15.11
C ARG A 127 -4.85 -20.45 -14.96
N GLY A 128 -3.92 -20.57 -15.91
CA GLY A 128 -2.82 -21.51 -15.81
C GLY A 128 -1.54 -20.84 -15.35
N GLN A 129 -0.82 -21.46 -14.42
CA GLN A 129 0.51 -21.02 -14.03
C GLN A 129 1.33 -22.15 -13.39
N GLY A 130 2.64 -21.90 -13.27
CA GLY A 130 3.49 -22.69 -12.40
C GLY A 130 3.42 -22.24 -10.95
N LEU A 131 3.60 -23.19 -10.04
CA LEU A 131 3.83 -22.94 -8.62
C LEU A 131 5.03 -23.75 -8.16
N ILE A 132 5.92 -23.16 -7.36
CA ILE A 132 7.04 -23.89 -6.77
C ILE A 132 6.48 -24.94 -5.82
N LYS A 133 7.09 -26.13 -5.75
CA LYS A 133 6.57 -27.24 -4.93
C LYS A 133 6.32 -26.87 -3.47
N SER A 134 7.20 -26.09 -2.85
CA SER A 134 7.03 -25.63 -1.48
C SER A 134 5.78 -24.76 -1.28
N ASP A 135 5.47 -23.88 -2.23
CA ASP A 135 4.25 -23.08 -2.19
C ASP A 135 3.00 -23.90 -2.52
N PHE A 136 3.14 -24.93 -3.36
CA PHE A 136 2.06 -25.88 -3.59
C PHE A 136 1.73 -26.71 -2.34
N GLU A 137 2.73 -27.13 -1.56
CA GLU A 137 2.50 -27.81 -0.28
C GLU A 137 1.73 -26.92 0.71
N LYS A 138 2.00 -25.61 0.72
CA LYS A 138 1.21 -24.63 1.51
C LYS A 138 -0.23 -24.56 0.99
N LEU A 139 -0.41 -24.48 -0.34
CA LEU A 139 -1.73 -24.45 -0.96
C LEU A 139 -2.56 -25.71 -0.64
N GLN A 140 -1.93 -26.89 -0.63
CA GLN A 140 -2.59 -28.15 -0.26
C GLN A 140 -3.09 -28.14 1.19
N LYS A 141 -2.33 -27.54 2.11
CA LYS A 141 -2.74 -27.36 3.51
C LYS A 141 -3.85 -26.31 3.66
N ALA A 142 -3.94 -25.36 2.74
CA ALA A 142 -4.96 -24.30 2.72
C ALA A 142 -6.33 -24.73 2.15
N LYS A 143 -6.56 -26.03 1.90
CA LYS A 143 -7.87 -26.52 1.41
C LYS A 143 -8.99 -26.16 2.40
N GLY A 144 -10.04 -25.50 1.91
CA GLY A 144 -11.14 -24.94 2.71
C GLY A 144 -10.87 -23.53 3.25
N GLY A 145 -9.62 -23.06 3.18
CA GLY A 145 -9.18 -21.73 3.56
C GLY A 145 -9.28 -20.69 2.44
N LEU A 146 -8.64 -19.53 2.68
CA LEU A 146 -8.58 -18.41 1.75
C LEU A 146 -7.26 -18.36 0.97
N MET A 147 -7.33 -17.90 -0.28
CA MET A 147 -6.20 -17.61 -1.15
C MET A 147 -6.40 -16.23 -1.76
N SER A 148 -5.40 -15.36 -1.67
CA SER A 148 -5.44 -14.02 -2.28
C SER A 148 -4.57 -13.93 -3.53
N PHE A 149 -4.97 -13.03 -4.42
CA PHE A 149 -4.14 -12.50 -5.49
C PHE A 149 -3.93 -11.00 -5.23
N ASN A 150 -2.70 -10.64 -4.85
CA ASN A 150 -2.36 -9.28 -4.41
C ASN A 150 -2.26 -8.30 -5.59
N ASN A 151 -1.95 -8.82 -6.78
CA ASN A 151 -1.82 -8.04 -8.01
C ASN A 151 -3.14 -8.06 -8.81
N PHE A 152 -3.20 -7.29 -9.88
CA PHE A 152 -4.24 -7.46 -10.90
C PHE A 152 -4.20 -8.91 -11.41
N LEU A 153 -5.35 -9.57 -11.41
CA LEU A 153 -5.47 -10.97 -11.73
C LEU A 153 -6.08 -11.11 -13.13
N SER A 154 -5.20 -11.42 -14.09
CA SER A 154 -5.58 -11.77 -15.46
C SER A 154 -6.07 -13.22 -15.52
N THR A 155 -7.23 -13.44 -16.15
CA THR A 155 -7.88 -14.75 -16.33
C THR A 155 -8.51 -14.84 -17.71
N SER A 156 -8.73 -16.05 -18.21
CA SER A 156 -9.38 -16.29 -19.50
C SER A 156 -10.74 -16.96 -19.32
N LYS A 157 -11.68 -16.69 -20.22
CA LYS A 157 -12.90 -17.50 -20.36
C LYS A 157 -12.66 -18.85 -21.05
N ASP A 158 -11.53 -18.99 -21.75
CA ASP A 158 -11.13 -20.22 -22.41
C ASP A 158 -10.26 -21.09 -21.48
N LYS A 159 -10.78 -22.27 -21.15
CA LYS A 159 -10.08 -23.26 -20.31
C LYS A 159 -8.82 -23.79 -21.00
N GLU A 160 -8.85 -24.00 -22.32
CA GLU A 160 -7.76 -24.62 -23.06
C GLU A 160 -6.54 -23.70 -23.13
N VAL A 161 -6.76 -22.39 -23.31
CA VAL A 161 -5.70 -21.37 -23.24
C VAL A 161 -4.98 -21.46 -21.90
N SER A 162 -5.73 -21.46 -20.80
CA SER A 162 -5.17 -21.57 -19.44
C SER A 162 -4.49 -22.92 -19.19
N LEU A 163 -5.07 -24.01 -19.68
CA LEU A 163 -4.50 -25.36 -19.49
C LEU A 163 -3.12 -25.49 -20.15
N ARG A 164 -2.89 -24.85 -21.31
CA ARG A 164 -1.56 -24.83 -21.95
C ARG A 164 -0.51 -24.20 -21.06
N PHE A 165 -0.78 -23.03 -20.46
CA PHE A 165 0.16 -22.38 -19.54
C PHE A 165 0.48 -23.24 -18.30
N ALA A 166 -0.52 -23.93 -17.74
CA ALA A 166 -0.32 -24.86 -16.63
C ALA A 166 0.52 -26.08 -17.08
N GLY A 167 0.22 -26.63 -18.25
CA GLY A 167 0.95 -27.74 -18.86
C GLY A 167 2.41 -27.41 -19.11
N ASP A 168 2.70 -26.28 -19.75
CA ASP A 168 4.07 -25.82 -20.01
C ASP A 168 4.85 -25.61 -18.72
N ALA A 169 4.22 -25.05 -17.69
CA ALA A 169 4.84 -24.87 -16.40
C ALA A 169 5.16 -26.18 -15.68
N SER A 170 4.32 -27.21 -15.84
CA SER A 170 4.53 -28.54 -15.23
C SER A 170 5.81 -29.23 -15.71
N THR A 171 6.32 -28.84 -16.88
CA THR A 171 7.57 -29.39 -17.44
C THR A 171 8.83 -28.83 -16.79
N LYS A 172 8.72 -27.73 -16.02
CA LYS A 172 9.87 -27.05 -15.42
C LYS A 172 10.33 -27.75 -14.14
N PRO A 173 11.66 -27.75 -13.85
CA PRO A 173 12.17 -28.28 -12.60
C PRO A 173 11.53 -27.59 -11.39
N ASP A 174 11.28 -28.38 -10.34
CA ASP A 174 10.73 -27.92 -9.05
C ASP A 174 9.42 -27.12 -9.11
N THR A 175 8.69 -27.26 -10.21
CA THR A 175 7.43 -26.55 -10.46
C THR A 175 6.30 -27.56 -10.66
N VAL A 176 5.13 -27.25 -10.14
CA VAL A 176 3.87 -27.92 -10.51
C VAL A 176 3.04 -26.98 -11.38
N GLY A 177 2.41 -27.55 -12.40
CA GLY A 177 1.40 -26.86 -13.20
C GLY A 177 0.09 -26.80 -12.43
N ILE A 178 -0.47 -25.59 -12.32
CA ILE A 178 -1.76 -25.35 -11.68
C ILE A 178 -2.72 -24.73 -12.69
N LEU A 179 -3.84 -25.40 -12.91
CA LEU A 179 -5.03 -24.82 -13.53
C LEU A 179 -5.99 -24.37 -12.43
N PHE A 180 -6.07 -23.07 -12.22
CA PHE A 180 -7.12 -22.49 -11.40
C PHE A 180 -8.43 -22.46 -12.20
N VAL A 181 -9.49 -23.00 -11.60
CA VAL A 181 -10.87 -22.94 -12.09
C VAL A 181 -11.64 -22.10 -11.09
N MET A 182 -11.99 -20.87 -11.46
CA MET A 182 -12.53 -19.88 -10.55
C MET A 182 -14.01 -19.64 -10.83
N SER A 183 -14.85 -19.86 -9.82
CA SER A 183 -16.28 -19.57 -9.86
C SER A 183 -16.55 -18.15 -9.39
N ILE A 184 -17.20 -17.37 -10.25
CA ILE A 184 -17.47 -15.95 -10.04
C ILE A 184 -18.96 -15.75 -9.84
N ASP A 185 -19.31 -15.11 -8.72
CA ASP A 185 -20.64 -14.55 -8.48
C ASP A 185 -20.58 -13.03 -8.71
N PRO A 186 -21.20 -12.50 -9.78
CA PRO A 186 -21.23 -11.05 -10.05
C PRO A 186 -21.96 -10.23 -8.97
N CYS A 187 -22.73 -10.86 -8.08
CA CYS A 187 -23.44 -10.16 -7.01
C CYS A 187 -22.53 -9.79 -5.84
N LEU A 188 -21.37 -10.44 -5.71
CA LEU A 188 -20.41 -10.17 -4.65
C LEU A 188 -19.72 -8.83 -4.89
N LYS A 189 -19.97 -7.87 -3.99
CA LYS A 189 -19.33 -6.56 -3.99
C LYS A 189 -17.97 -6.58 -3.29
N SER A 190 -17.10 -7.55 -3.62
CA SER A 190 -15.75 -7.63 -3.06
C SER A 190 -14.76 -6.84 -3.91
N THR A 191 -14.40 -7.38 -5.07
CA THR A 191 -13.34 -6.84 -5.93
C THR A 191 -13.88 -6.58 -7.33
N PRO A 192 -13.72 -5.36 -7.88
CA PRO A 192 -14.10 -5.07 -9.26
C PRO A 192 -13.36 -5.97 -10.24
N PHE A 193 -14.07 -6.42 -11.26
CA PHE A 193 -13.53 -7.18 -12.39
C PHE A 193 -14.29 -6.82 -13.67
N ALA A 194 -13.63 -6.92 -14.80
CA ALA A 194 -14.26 -6.64 -16.08
C ALA A 194 -13.72 -7.54 -17.18
N SER A 195 -14.55 -7.82 -18.17
CA SER A 195 -14.04 -8.21 -19.48
C SER A 195 -13.34 -7.02 -20.10
N ILE A 196 -12.13 -7.23 -20.58
CA ILE A 196 -11.28 -6.15 -21.11
C ILE A 196 -11.01 -6.30 -22.61
N LYS A 197 -11.82 -7.09 -23.33
CA LYS A 197 -11.62 -7.36 -24.76
C LYS A 197 -11.56 -6.07 -25.59
N GLU A 198 -12.37 -5.07 -25.24
CA GLU A 198 -12.44 -3.80 -25.97
C GLU A 198 -11.34 -2.80 -25.58
N GLU A 199 -10.64 -3.02 -24.47
CA GLU A 199 -9.60 -2.14 -23.94
C GLU A 199 -8.21 -2.75 -24.06
N SER A 200 -8.11 -4.09 -24.16
CA SER A 200 -6.86 -4.84 -24.21
C SER A 200 -6.11 -4.60 -25.52
N TYR A 201 -4.78 -4.70 -25.42
CA TYR A 201 -3.89 -4.81 -26.57
C TYR A 201 -4.17 -6.08 -27.39
N PHE A 202 -4.57 -7.17 -26.72
CA PHE A 202 -4.87 -8.46 -27.34
C PHE A 202 -6.39 -8.64 -27.55
N LYS A 203 -6.87 -8.21 -28.72
CA LYS A 203 -8.31 -8.18 -29.06
C LYS A 203 -8.98 -9.54 -29.22
N GLU A 204 -8.20 -10.56 -29.52
CA GLU A 204 -8.71 -11.93 -29.75
C GLU A 204 -8.93 -12.69 -28.44
N GLU A 205 -8.38 -12.21 -27.33
CA GLU A 205 -8.44 -12.89 -26.04
C GLU A 205 -9.72 -12.50 -25.27
N GLU A 206 -10.45 -13.49 -24.79
CA GLU A 206 -11.58 -13.29 -23.88
C GLU A 206 -11.09 -13.18 -22.43
N GLU A 207 -10.34 -12.12 -22.15
CA GLU A 207 -9.75 -11.86 -20.84
C GLU A 207 -10.77 -11.22 -19.88
N ILE A 208 -10.82 -11.75 -18.65
CA ILE A 208 -11.41 -11.10 -17.49
C ILE A 208 -10.28 -10.66 -16.57
N LEU A 209 -10.17 -9.35 -16.37
CA LEU A 209 -9.19 -8.74 -15.49
C LEU A 209 -9.84 -8.35 -14.17
N PHE A 210 -9.32 -8.90 -13.09
CA PHE A 210 -9.70 -8.53 -11.73
C PHE A 210 -8.76 -7.46 -11.20
N SER A 211 -9.31 -6.58 -10.39
CA SER A 211 -8.50 -5.63 -9.63
C SER A 211 -7.64 -6.34 -8.57
N MET A 212 -6.63 -5.63 -8.08
CA MET A 212 -5.80 -6.07 -6.96
C MET A 212 -6.63 -6.45 -5.72
N HIS A 213 -6.11 -7.39 -4.94
CA HIS A 213 -6.72 -7.91 -3.71
C HIS A 213 -8.00 -8.68 -3.96
N THR A 214 -7.92 -9.62 -4.90
CA THR A 214 -9.01 -10.57 -5.11
C THR A 214 -8.79 -11.79 -4.22
N VAL A 215 -9.81 -12.14 -3.42
CA VAL A 215 -9.76 -13.26 -2.48
C VAL A 215 -10.69 -14.38 -2.95
N PHE A 216 -10.19 -15.61 -2.88
CA PHE A 216 -10.92 -16.81 -3.23
C PHE A 216 -10.89 -17.82 -2.09
N ARG A 217 -11.97 -18.57 -1.93
CA ARG A 217 -11.99 -19.78 -1.10
C ARG A 217 -11.50 -20.97 -1.92
N VAL A 218 -10.62 -21.78 -1.34
CA VAL A 218 -10.09 -23.00 -1.96
C VAL A 218 -11.06 -24.16 -1.69
N ASN A 219 -11.84 -24.54 -2.70
CA ASN A 219 -12.87 -25.59 -2.55
C ASN A 219 -12.29 -26.99 -2.70
N ALA A 220 -11.52 -27.22 -3.77
CA ALA A 220 -10.94 -28.52 -4.07
C ALA A 220 -9.61 -28.40 -4.80
N ILE A 221 -8.75 -29.39 -4.60
CA ILE A 221 -7.50 -29.57 -5.33
C ILE A 221 -7.54 -30.99 -5.88
N LYS A 222 -7.49 -31.11 -7.21
CA LYS A 222 -7.62 -32.38 -7.94
C LYS A 222 -6.40 -32.56 -8.82
N GLN A 223 -5.80 -33.74 -8.79
CA GLN A 223 -4.74 -34.08 -9.71
C GLN A 223 -5.31 -34.39 -11.10
N MET A 224 -4.67 -33.88 -12.16
CA MET A 224 -5.15 -34.04 -13.54
C MET A 224 -4.34 -35.03 -14.36
N ASP A 225 -3.06 -35.20 -14.05
CA ASP A 225 -2.15 -36.06 -14.81
C ASP A 225 -1.64 -37.24 -13.97
N ASN A 226 -1.18 -38.29 -14.65
CA ASN A 226 -0.62 -39.47 -13.98
C ASN A 226 0.82 -39.25 -13.48
N LYS A 227 1.45 -38.11 -13.84
CA LYS A 227 2.83 -37.76 -13.48
C LYS A 227 2.93 -36.90 -12.21
N ASN A 228 1.81 -36.61 -11.54
CA ASN A 228 1.69 -35.80 -10.32
C ASN A 228 2.24 -34.36 -10.45
N GLN A 229 2.26 -33.80 -11.66
CA GLN A 229 2.82 -32.47 -11.91
C GLN A 229 1.77 -31.47 -12.38
N LEU A 230 0.54 -31.88 -12.68
CA LEU A 230 -0.55 -31.00 -13.10
C LEU A 230 -1.77 -31.15 -12.20
N TYR A 231 -2.24 -30.04 -11.63
CA TYR A 231 -3.38 -30.00 -10.71
C TYR A 231 -4.41 -28.97 -11.13
N GLN A 232 -5.68 -29.31 -10.93
CA GLN A 232 -6.81 -28.39 -10.97
C GLN A 232 -7.11 -27.90 -9.56
N VAL A 233 -7.19 -26.59 -9.38
CA VAL A 233 -7.56 -25.97 -8.11
C VAL A 233 -8.88 -25.21 -8.33
N GLU A 234 -9.92 -25.66 -7.65
CA GLU A 234 -11.25 -25.06 -7.69
C GLU A 234 -11.33 -23.95 -6.65
N LEU A 235 -11.56 -22.74 -7.14
CA LEU A 235 -11.63 -21.51 -6.37
C LEU A 235 -13.03 -20.91 -6.48
N GLN A 236 -13.52 -20.29 -5.43
CA GLN A 236 -14.76 -19.52 -5.43
C GLN A 236 -14.49 -18.11 -4.96
N LEU A 237 -14.88 -17.11 -5.75
CA LEU A 237 -14.76 -15.70 -5.37
C LEU A 237 -15.52 -15.48 -4.06
N THR A 238 -14.90 -14.76 -3.13
CA THR A 238 -15.51 -14.46 -1.84
C THR A 238 -15.23 -13.03 -1.39
N SER A 239 -16.03 -12.54 -0.45
CA SER A 239 -15.77 -11.33 0.33
C SER A 239 -15.27 -11.65 1.74
N ASP A 240 -14.97 -12.92 2.02
CA ASP A 240 -14.39 -13.34 3.29
C ASP A 240 -13.01 -12.70 3.48
N ASP A 241 -12.73 -12.32 4.71
CA ASP A 241 -11.46 -11.72 5.11
C ASP A 241 -10.98 -12.39 6.41
N ASP A 242 -9.67 -12.36 6.65
CA ASP A 242 -9.10 -12.86 7.88
C ASP A 242 -9.36 -11.87 9.03
N GLN A 243 -9.92 -12.35 10.14
CA GLN A 243 -10.32 -11.47 11.24
C GLN A 243 -9.14 -10.77 11.92
N GLN A 244 -7.98 -11.43 12.05
CA GLN A 244 -6.81 -10.82 12.69
C GLN A 244 -6.16 -9.79 11.77
N LEU A 245 -6.02 -10.10 10.48
CA LEU A 245 -5.49 -9.15 9.50
C LEU A 245 -6.44 -7.97 9.29
N ARG A 246 -7.74 -8.21 9.37
CA ARG A 246 -8.74 -7.15 9.38
C ARG A 246 -8.57 -6.22 10.58
N LEU A 247 -8.40 -6.75 11.79
CA LEU A 247 -8.14 -5.91 12.98
C LEU A 247 -6.87 -5.08 12.83
N HIS A 248 -5.81 -5.67 12.26
CA HIS A 248 -4.55 -4.95 12.05
C HIS A 248 -4.67 -3.89 10.94
N THR A 249 -5.29 -4.21 9.79
CA THR A 249 -5.56 -3.22 8.73
C THR A 249 -6.50 -2.13 9.21
N ASP A 250 -7.54 -2.43 9.99
CA ASP A 250 -8.47 -1.43 10.53
C ASP A 250 -7.81 -0.48 11.52
N ARG A 251 -6.82 -0.95 12.28
CA ARG A 251 -5.98 -0.08 13.12
C ARG A 251 -5.17 0.89 12.25
N ILE A 252 -4.50 0.38 11.22
CA ILE A 252 -3.71 1.22 10.31
C ILE A 252 -4.63 2.20 9.57
N ARG A 253 -5.80 1.75 9.10
CA ARG A 253 -6.84 2.60 8.49
C ARG A 253 -7.19 3.76 9.39
N LYS A 254 -7.51 3.51 10.67
CA LYS A 254 -7.80 4.57 11.63
C LYS A 254 -6.65 5.56 11.82
N GLU A 255 -5.41 5.09 11.73
CA GLU A 255 -4.23 5.96 11.82
C GLU A 255 -4.03 6.83 10.57
N ILE A 256 -4.44 6.37 9.37
CA ILE A 256 -4.35 7.12 8.10
C ILE A 256 -5.62 7.93 7.77
N ASP A 257 -6.79 7.56 8.33
CA ASP A 257 -8.13 8.10 8.01
C ASP A 257 -8.28 9.61 8.30
N VAL A 258 -7.45 10.14 9.20
CA VAL A 258 -7.38 11.59 9.48
C VAL A 258 -6.74 12.42 8.36
N SER A 259 -6.29 11.78 7.28
CA SER A 259 -5.59 12.42 6.18
C SER A 259 -6.11 11.96 4.82
N THR A 260 -5.92 12.78 3.78
CA THR A 260 -6.31 12.48 2.40
C THR A 260 -5.12 12.57 1.44
N GLY A 261 -5.14 11.77 0.38
CA GLY A 261 -4.16 11.80 -0.71
C GLY A 261 -2.72 11.58 -0.22
N TRP A 262 -1.82 12.50 -0.58
CA TRP A 262 -0.38 12.37 -0.28
C TRP A 262 -0.06 12.34 1.21
N ARG A 263 -0.90 12.93 2.07
CA ARG A 263 -0.71 12.85 3.54
C ARG A 263 -0.98 11.45 4.08
N SER A 264 -2.01 10.78 3.56
CA SER A 264 -2.31 9.38 3.91
C SER A 264 -1.16 8.47 3.48
N LEU A 265 -0.55 8.73 2.33
CA LEU A 265 0.63 8.01 1.88
C LEU A 265 1.82 8.23 2.81
N GLY A 266 2.11 9.48 3.17
CA GLY A 266 3.18 9.79 4.12
C GLY A 266 2.98 9.11 5.46
N LYS A 267 1.74 9.11 5.98
CA LYS A 267 1.42 8.42 7.24
C LYS A 267 1.56 6.91 7.12
N LEU A 268 1.10 6.31 6.02
CA LEU A 268 1.28 4.89 5.73
C LEU A 268 2.76 4.51 5.67
N LEU A 269 3.59 5.34 5.03
CA LEU A 269 5.04 5.13 4.98
C LEU A 269 5.67 5.15 6.38
N LEU A 270 5.28 6.09 7.24
CA LEU A 270 5.73 6.11 8.64
C LEU A 270 5.29 4.86 9.41
N THR A 271 4.02 4.48 9.32
CA THR A 271 3.48 3.30 10.02
C THR A 271 4.10 1.99 9.53
N THR A 272 4.53 1.94 8.26
CA THR A 272 5.23 0.78 7.67
C THR A 272 6.76 0.83 7.85
N GLY A 273 7.29 1.85 8.53
CA GLY A 273 8.72 1.99 8.80
C GLY A 273 9.57 2.48 7.62
N GLN A 274 8.94 2.97 6.55
CA GLN A 274 9.59 3.49 5.35
C GLN A 274 9.99 4.96 5.53
N PHE A 275 10.82 5.25 6.54
CA PHE A 275 11.15 6.61 6.98
C PHE A 275 11.82 7.46 5.90
N ASN A 276 12.77 6.91 5.13
CA ASN A 276 13.44 7.65 4.06
C ASN A 276 12.46 8.11 2.97
N LYS A 277 11.50 7.24 2.61
CA LYS A 277 10.46 7.60 1.62
C LYS A 277 9.45 8.59 2.16
N ALA A 278 9.12 8.48 3.45
CA ALA A 278 8.30 9.50 4.11
C ALA A 278 9.01 10.87 4.11
N GLU A 279 10.33 10.91 4.35
CA GLU A 279 11.15 12.12 4.30
C GLU A 279 11.11 12.78 2.93
N GLU A 280 11.43 12.02 1.87
CA GLU A 280 11.40 12.49 0.48
C GLU A 280 10.01 13.08 0.13
N LEU A 281 8.94 12.36 0.51
CA LEU A 281 7.57 12.78 0.24
C LEU A 281 7.21 14.07 1.00
N TYR A 282 7.42 14.13 2.32
CA TYR A 282 7.08 15.32 3.11
C TYR A 282 7.93 16.53 2.74
N SER A 283 9.19 16.34 2.34
CA SER A 283 10.05 17.40 1.83
C SER A 283 9.49 17.97 0.52
N ALA A 284 9.12 17.10 -0.42
CA ALA A 284 8.52 17.50 -1.69
C ALA A 284 7.17 18.22 -1.48
N LEU A 285 6.33 17.77 -0.53
CA LEU A 285 5.06 18.43 -0.18
C LEU A 285 5.27 19.80 0.45
N LEU A 286 6.27 19.92 1.33
CA LEU A 286 6.64 21.18 1.97
C LEU A 286 7.16 22.21 0.96
N GLU A 287 7.96 21.79 -0.03
CA GLU A 287 8.44 22.67 -1.10
C GLU A 287 7.33 23.14 -2.04
N GLN A 288 6.34 22.28 -2.30
CA GLN A 288 5.25 22.57 -3.22
C GLN A 288 4.10 23.36 -2.59
N THR A 289 3.91 23.26 -1.27
CA THR A 289 2.80 23.96 -0.61
C THR A 289 3.05 25.46 -0.55
N SER A 290 2.06 26.23 -1.00
CA SER A 290 2.03 27.69 -0.84
C SER A 290 1.25 28.12 0.40
N ASP A 291 0.52 27.20 1.03
CA ASP A 291 -0.27 27.48 2.23
C ASP A 291 0.59 27.32 3.48
N GLU A 292 0.93 28.45 4.10
CA GLU A 292 1.66 28.52 5.38
C GLU A 292 0.96 27.75 6.51
N ARG A 293 -0.36 27.54 6.44
CA ARG A 293 -1.10 26.81 7.48
C ARG A 293 -0.84 25.30 7.44
N GLU A 294 -0.41 24.77 6.30
CA GLU A 294 -0.11 23.35 6.15
C GLU A 294 1.34 23.00 6.53
N LYS A 295 2.27 23.96 6.38
CA LYS A 295 3.69 23.74 6.65
C LYS A 295 3.99 23.17 8.04
N PRO A 296 3.33 23.59 9.15
CA PRO A 296 3.54 22.99 10.46
C PRO A 296 3.29 21.48 10.49
N HIS A 297 2.33 20.97 9.71
CA HIS A 297 2.10 19.54 9.62
C HIS A 297 3.32 18.85 8.97
N TYR A 298 3.78 19.32 7.80
CA TYR A 298 4.91 18.71 7.11
C TYR A 298 6.21 18.80 7.92
N TYR A 299 6.50 19.95 8.52
CA TYR A 299 7.63 20.10 9.45
C TYR A 299 7.53 19.13 10.62
N SER A 300 6.35 18.96 11.23
CA SER A 300 6.18 18.00 12.32
C SER A 300 6.43 16.55 11.87
N GLN A 301 6.03 16.18 10.65
CA GLN A 301 6.30 14.83 10.12
C GLN A 301 7.79 14.63 9.82
N LEU A 302 8.47 15.64 9.26
CA LEU A 302 9.93 15.60 9.04
C LEU A 302 10.70 15.52 10.36
N GLY A 303 10.30 16.30 11.37
CA GLY A 303 10.88 16.23 12.71
C GLY A 303 10.69 14.85 13.36
N TYR A 304 9.55 14.21 13.12
CA TYR A 304 9.32 12.81 13.52
C TYR A 304 10.25 11.85 12.78
N VAL A 305 10.40 11.98 11.46
CA VAL A 305 11.33 11.14 10.69
C VAL A 305 12.76 11.25 11.22
N LYS A 306 13.25 12.47 11.43
CA LYS A 306 14.61 12.73 11.93
C LYS A 306 14.84 12.16 13.32
N PHE A 307 13.83 12.25 14.20
CA PHE A 307 13.86 11.58 15.49
C PHE A 307 14.09 10.07 15.35
N TYR A 308 13.36 9.39 14.46
CA TYR A 308 13.53 7.94 14.23
C TYR A 308 14.87 7.59 13.60
N GLN A 309 15.45 8.48 12.79
CA GLN A 309 16.78 8.33 12.22
C GLN A 309 17.91 8.64 13.22
N GLY A 310 17.58 9.20 14.40
CA GLY A 310 18.55 9.60 15.43
C GLY A 310 19.18 10.97 15.20
N ASP A 311 18.73 11.73 14.19
CA ASP A 311 19.18 13.11 13.95
C ASP A 311 18.35 14.08 14.80
N TYR A 312 18.71 14.16 16.07
CA TYR A 312 17.96 14.97 17.03
C TYR A 312 18.10 16.48 16.79
N GLU A 313 19.23 16.92 16.24
CA GLU A 313 19.46 18.35 15.96
C GLU A 313 18.56 18.83 14.81
N GLU A 314 18.49 18.07 13.71
CA GLU A 314 17.61 18.40 12.60
C GLU A 314 16.13 18.25 13.01
N ALA A 315 15.80 17.24 13.83
CA ALA A 315 14.46 17.10 14.39
C ALA A 315 14.03 18.34 15.22
N ILE A 316 14.93 18.86 16.06
CA ILE A 316 14.67 20.08 16.85
C ILE A 316 14.43 21.25 15.90
N TRP A 317 15.27 21.43 14.88
CA TRP A 317 15.10 22.50 13.89
C TRP A 317 13.71 22.48 13.24
N TYR A 318 13.24 21.31 12.83
CA TYR A 318 11.89 21.15 12.28
C TYR A 318 10.79 21.54 13.28
N TYR A 319 10.86 21.09 14.54
CA TYR A 319 9.87 21.45 15.55
C TYR A 319 9.95 22.93 15.97
N GLU A 320 11.13 23.55 15.90
CA GLU A 320 11.26 25.00 16.09
C GLU A 320 10.57 25.78 14.96
N LYS A 321 10.65 25.30 13.71
CA LYS A 321 9.85 25.87 12.60
C LYS A 321 8.35 25.74 12.82
N VAL A 322 7.90 24.60 13.37
CA VAL A 322 6.50 24.42 13.80
C VAL A 322 6.10 25.47 14.84
N LEU A 323 6.92 25.65 15.89
CA LEU A 323 6.66 26.64 16.94
C LEU A 323 6.63 28.07 16.39
N GLU A 324 7.57 28.44 15.50
CA GLU A 324 7.64 29.78 14.91
C GLU A 324 6.32 30.16 14.22
N ILE A 325 5.74 29.22 13.45
CA ILE A 325 4.48 29.44 12.74
C ILE A 325 3.31 29.47 13.73
N TYR A 326 3.23 28.49 14.64
CA TYR A 326 2.13 28.41 15.60
C TYR A 326 2.09 29.60 16.57
N GLN A 327 3.23 30.12 17.01
CA GLN A 327 3.28 31.31 17.87
C GLN A 327 2.76 32.57 17.16
N LYS A 328 2.90 32.66 15.84
CA LYS A 328 2.39 33.79 15.03
C LYS A 328 0.90 33.64 14.70
N THR A 329 0.39 32.41 14.66
CA THR A 329 -0.93 32.11 14.07
C THR A 329 -1.97 31.61 15.08
N LEU A 330 -1.56 31.12 16.24
CA LEU A 330 -2.43 30.52 17.25
C LEU A 330 -2.36 31.29 18.58
N PRO A 331 -3.41 31.19 19.43
CA PRO A 331 -3.35 31.67 20.80
C PRO A 331 -2.21 31.02 21.59
N SER A 332 -1.64 31.74 22.56
CA SER A 332 -0.49 31.27 23.35
C SER A 332 -0.77 30.03 24.21
N ASN A 333 -2.04 29.70 24.44
CA ASN A 333 -2.47 28.50 25.15
C ASN A 333 -2.96 27.38 24.21
N HIS A 334 -2.73 27.47 22.90
CA HIS A 334 -3.21 26.47 21.96
C HIS A 334 -2.50 25.10 22.17
N PRO A 335 -3.23 23.97 22.23
CA PRO A 335 -2.63 22.64 22.50
C PRO A 335 -1.49 22.24 21.55
N HIS A 336 -1.53 22.68 20.28
CA HIS A 336 -0.45 22.42 19.32
C HIS A 336 0.92 22.99 19.74
N LEU A 337 0.95 24.11 20.49
CA LEU A 337 2.19 24.63 21.05
C LEU A 337 2.76 23.69 22.12
N ALA A 338 1.88 23.14 22.98
CA ALA A 338 2.28 22.18 24.00
C ALA A 338 2.87 20.90 23.39
N ILE A 339 2.24 20.38 22.33
CA ILE A 339 2.74 19.21 21.60
C ILE A 339 4.14 19.47 21.04
N ALA A 340 4.35 20.61 20.37
CA ALA A 340 5.66 20.95 19.81
C ALA A 340 6.73 21.14 20.90
N TYR A 341 6.41 21.81 22.01
CA TYR A 341 7.33 21.92 23.14
C TYR A 341 7.68 20.56 23.75
N ASN A 342 6.70 19.67 23.92
CA ASN A 342 6.95 18.33 24.44
C ASN A 342 7.82 17.48 23.50
N ASN A 343 7.64 17.61 22.19
CA ASN A 343 8.50 16.91 21.22
C ASN A 343 9.94 17.40 21.31
N ILE A 344 10.17 18.71 21.41
CA ILE A 344 11.52 19.28 21.61
C ILE A 344 12.12 18.85 22.96
N GLY A 345 11.31 18.82 24.03
CA GLY A 345 11.73 18.31 25.34
C GLY A 345 12.22 16.86 25.26
N THR A 346 11.48 16.01 24.55
CA THR A 346 11.85 14.62 24.28
C THR A 346 13.17 14.53 23.52
N LEU A 347 13.40 15.39 22.53
CA LEU A 347 14.64 15.40 21.76
C LEU A 347 15.85 15.78 22.62
N TYR A 348 15.75 16.84 23.42
CA TYR A 348 16.82 17.20 24.35
C TYR A 348 17.08 16.13 25.42
N TYR A 349 16.05 15.43 25.87
CA TYR A 349 16.20 14.29 26.78
C TYR A 349 17.05 13.19 26.13
N ASN A 350 16.76 12.82 24.87
CA ASN A 350 17.55 11.82 24.14
C ASN A 350 19.00 12.27 23.88
N MET A 351 19.24 13.58 23.75
CA MET A 351 20.58 14.17 23.69
C MET A 351 21.26 14.30 25.06
N LYS A 352 20.59 13.92 26.16
CA LYS A 352 21.04 14.09 27.56
C LYS A 352 21.24 15.54 28.00
N ASP A 353 20.66 16.51 27.29
CA ASP A 353 20.57 17.90 27.74
C ASP A 353 19.32 18.04 28.62
N TYR A 354 19.40 17.45 29.82
CA TYR A 354 18.27 17.36 30.74
C TYR A 354 17.77 18.73 31.21
N SER A 355 18.65 19.73 31.28
CA SER A 355 18.26 21.10 31.64
C SER A 355 17.34 21.73 30.59
N LYS A 356 17.67 21.60 29.30
CA LYS A 356 16.77 22.07 28.23
C LYS A 356 15.51 21.22 28.15
N ALA A 357 15.63 19.89 28.25
CA ALA A 357 14.48 18.99 28.25
C ALA A 357 13.43 19.41 29.30
N LEU A 358 13.89 19.65 30.53
CA LEU A 358 13.03 20.10 31.64
C LEU A 358 12.29 21.40 31.30
N SER A 359 13.02 22.42 30.83
CA SER A 359 12.45 23.72 30.45
C SER A 359 11.35 23.60 29.39
N TYR A 360 11.56 22.74 28.38
CA TYR A 360 10.58 22.51 27.33
C TYR A 360 9.35 21.73 27.83
N PHE A 361 9.53 20.70 28.66
CA PHE A 361 8.40 19.99 29.26
C PHE A 361 7.58 20.87 30.21
N GLU A 362 8.21 21.75 30.98
CA GLU A 362 7.51 22.69 31.85
C GLU A 362 6.65 23.68 31.06
N ARG A 363 7.13 24.17 29.91
CA ARG A 363 6.33 25.00 28.98
C ARG A 363 5.13 24.24 28.41
N ALA A 364 5.31 22.98 28.04
CA ALA A 364 4.22 22.15 27.55
C ALA A 364 3.16 21.93 28.65
N LEU A 365 3.60 21.62 29.87
CA LEU A 365 2.73 21.42 31.04
C LEU A 365 1.91 22.68 31.38
N ASP A 366 2.52 23.87 31.38
CA ASP A 366 1.80 25.13 31.66
C ASP A 366 0.63 25.35 30.67
N ILE A 367 0.85 25.06 29.38
CA ILE A 367 -0.21 25.17 28.38
C ILE A 367 -1.30 24.11 28.63
N TRP A 368 -0.93 22.83 28.79
CA TRP A 368 -1.90 21.76 29.00
C TRP A 368 -2.75 21.98 30.26
N GLN A 369 -2.18 22.50 31.34
CA GLN A 369 -2.93 22.82 32.58
C GLN A 369 -3.97 23.93 32.40
N ARG A 370 -3.80 24.82 31.41
CA ARG A 370 -4.75 25.90 31.13
C ARG A 370 -5.93 25.44 30.28
N VAL A 371 -5.79 24.36 29.51
CA VAL A 371 -6.78 23.94 28.49
C VAL A 371 -7.37 22.56 28.70
N LEU A 372 -6.78 21.72 29.54
CA LEU A 372 -7.25 20.36 29.83
C LEU A 372 -7.58 20.18 31.32
N LEU A 373 -8.48 19.22 31.60
CA LEU A 373 -8.74 18.81 32.97
C LEU A 373 -7.49 18.17 33.59
N PRO A 374 -7.23 18.33 34.91
CA PRO A 374 -6.04 17.77 35.55
C PRO A 374 -5.85 16.25 35.42
N THR A 375 -6.92 15.51 35.08
CA THR A 375 -6.93 14.05 34.87
C THR A 375 -6.62 13.64 33.44
N HIS A 376 -6.38 14.58 32.52
CA HIS A 376 -6.13 14.30 31.12
C HIS A 376 -4.79 13.55 30.93
N PRO A 377 -4.71 12.52 30.07
CA PRO A 377 -3.49 11.73 29.87
C PRO A 377 -2.24 12.55 29.57
N GLU A 378 -2.34 13.57 28.74
CA GLU A 378 -1.23 14.44 28.31
C GLU A 378 -0.58 15.17 29.49
N ILE A 379 -1.37 15.61 30.48
CA ILE A 379 -0.83 16.21 31.72
C ILE A 379 -0.07 15.16 32.54
N LYS A 380 -0.57 13.92 32.57
CA LYS A 380 0.09 12.81 33.28
C LYS A 380 1.41 12.46 32.58
N ASP A 381 1.41 12.35 31.26
CA ASP A 381 2.57 11.96 30.48
C ASP A 381 3.70 12.99 30.59
N VAL A 382 3.40 14.28 30.46
CA VAL A 382 4.43 15.32 30.61
C VAL A 382 4.97 15.41 32.04
N LYS A 383 4.15 15.19 33.06
CA LYS A 383 4.62 15.15 34.46
C LYS A 383 5.56 13.98 34.69
N ASN A 384 5.26 12.82 34.11
CA ASN A 384 6.16 11.67 34.15
C ASN A 384 7.49 11.99 33.47
N ASN A 385 7.46 12.62 32.28
CA ASN A 385 8.67 13.06 31.59
C ASN A 385 9.50 14.03 32.45
N ILE A 386 8.86 14.99 33.11
CA ILE A 386 9.53 15.93 34.04
C ILE A 386 10.17 15.19 35.22
N GLU A 387 9.48 14.21 35.81
CA GLU A 387 10.01 13.42 36.93
C GLU A 387 11.23 12.61 36.51
N ILE A 388 11.16 11.94 35.35
CA ILE A 388 12.28 11.19 34.77
C ILE A 388 13.47 12.13 34.56
N VAL A 389 13.27 13.28 33.91
CA VAL A 389 14.33 14.28 33.67
C VAL A 389 14.93 14.78 34.99
N LYS A 390 14.12 15.06 36.01
CA LYS A 390 14.62 15.50 37.33
C LYS A 390 15.48 14.45 38.01
N ASN A 391 15.09 13.18 37.92
CA ASN A 391 15.89 12.08 38.45
C ASN A 391 17.23 11.97 37.72
N GLU A 392 17.24 12.10 36.39
CA GLU A 392 18.48 12.11 35.61
C GLU A 392 19.40 13.27 35.99
N ILE A 393 18.86 14.48 36.22
CA ILE A 393 19.65 15.65 36.69
C ILE A 393 20.25 15.41 38.08
N ILE A 394 19.53 14.75 38.98
CA ILE A 394 20.03 14.44 40.33
C ILE A 394 21.15 13.39 40.28
N ASN A 395 21.08 12.47 39.32
CA ASN A 395 21.99 11.33 39.20
C ASN A 395 23.20 11.59 38.28
N SER A 396 23.21 12.70 37.53
CA SER A 396 24.32 13.17 36.69
C SER A 396 25.31 14.02 37.47
#